data_AF-A0A1Y3YQC3-F1
#
_entry.id   AF-A0A1Y3YQC3-F1
#
_cell.length_a   1.000
_cell.length_b   1.000
_cell.length_c   1.000
_cell.angle_alpha   90.00
_cell.angle_beta   90.00
_cell.angle_gamma   90.00
#
_symmetry.space_group_name_H-M   'P 1'
#
loop_
_entity.id
_entity.type
_entity.pdbx_description
1 polymer ?
#
loop_
_entity_poly.entity_id
_entity_poly.type
_entity_poly.pdbx_seq_one_letter_code
_entity_poly.pdbx_strand_id
1 'polypeptide(L)'
;MGRKIRGIFYIAAILLAAGCGKEEETENVFSDGILIEVEAPQTNGWSTEEITGTRSGREKAIEVKGKDGLDMEISTLHDNGSTGTTEGEATTRWANMDDNIVFRVVAYKSATAAGISTSNYAGYGDYKLSGSTVQTVKSLVVPAGTYTFIFYSYGNSNAIAAFTNGSVSVSATNGQNFMTYVKPGVVINNIGSRYTLSGIVFKHHCARYRVQAIAQSGRMGKITACAGTLTLPKHNATYTFTNGTFTTQATTGSINLTWDNPNAMSVYSGYIYLLPQTSANATVKLNLTIGGKAFTNKSVTLSGLTLTANNTYYTNVSFTTTEGYIIGGALWANGNLYKSSNQYLFYSSTEKYEARAESGAFFICNNPNPYPDLTTPTTTWNDANDPCRKLTNATDKWRLPTLAEINLLISSGYMLDATLNGVTGYLFGNTLFLPYSGYVPETSYVENELRGLLWSTPGTGIVYASTNYINGASIGYALWSTFPLNCYAVRCVRNI
;
A
#
# COMPACT_ATOMS: atom_id res chain seq x y z
N MET A 1 20.69 10.69 49.77
CA MET A 1 20.85 11.80 48.81
C MET A 1 21.98 11.39 47.86
N GLY A 2 21.66 11.05 46.60
CA GLY A 2 22.62 10.48 45.66
C GLY A 2 21.92 9.97 44.41
N ARG A 3 21.91 10.82 43.38
CA ARG A 3 21.14 10.71 42.12
C ARG A 3 21.59 9.51 41.28
N LYS A 4 20.63 8.69 40.82
CA LYS A 4 20.78 7.74 39.72
C LYS A 4 20.99 8.51 38.41
N ILE A 5 22.14 8.34 37.75
CA ILE A 5 22.38 8.79 36.38
C ILE A 5 21.96 7.66 35.45
N ARG A 6 20.93 7.92 34.63
CA ARG A 6 20.54 7.06 33.49
C ARG A 6 21.48 7.38 32.33
N GLY A 7 22.25 6.39 31.88
CA GLY A 7 23.05 6.48 30.66
C GLY A 7 22.14 6.43 29.44
N ILE A 8 22.11 7.54 28.69
CA ILE A 8 21.58 7.63 27.33
C ILE A 8 22.74 7.29 26.39
N PHE A 9 22.58 6.24 25.58
CA PHE A 9 23.49 5.91 24.49
C PHE A 9 23.34 6.96 23.38
N TYR A 10 24.32 7.87 23.26
CA TYR A 10 24.47 8.73 22.10
C TYR A 10 25.29 7.99 21.04
N ILE A 11 24.67 7.73 19.88
CA ILE A 11 25.38 7.33 18.66
C ILE A 11 26.13 8.58 18.17
N ALA A 12 27.45 8.55 18.27
CA ALA A 12 28.33 9.58 17.74
C ALA A 12 28.36 9.48 16.21
N ALA A 13 27.69 10.40 15.53
CA ALA A 13 27.92 10.67 14.12
C ALA A 13 29.26 11.40 13.99
N ILE A 14 30.24 10.75 13.36
CA ILE A 14 31.52 11.37 13.00
C ILE A 14 31.23 12.40 11.90
N LEU A 15 31.13 13.66 12.30
CA LEU A 15 31.22 14.82 11.41
C LEU A 15 32.67 14.92 10.94
N LEU A 16 32.91 14.53 9.69
CA LEU A 16 34.10 14.95 8.95
C LEU A 16 33.97 16.45 8.67
N ALA A 17 34.52 17.25 9.59
CA ALA A 17 34.83 18.64 9.36
C ALA A 17 35.96 18.72 8.32
N ALA A 18 35.60 18.88 7.05
CA ALA A 18 36.49 19.36 6.02
C ALA A 18 36.19 20.85 5.78
N GLY A 19 37.09 21.70 6.25
CA GLY A 19 37.38 23.02 5.70
C GLY A 19 36.30 24.09 5.81
N CYS A 20 36.45 24.97 6.80
CA CYS A 20 35.98 26.36 6.69
C CYS A 20 36.62 27.02 5.46
N GLY A 21 35.89 27.05 4.36
CA GLY A 21 36.02 28.06 3.32
C GLY A 21 34.65 28.71 3.17
N LYS A 22 34.44 29.86 3.83
CA LYS A 22 33.40 30.79 3.37
C LYS A 22 33.86 31.31 2.02
N GLU A 23 33.49 30.63 0.95
CA GLU A 23 33.24 31.35 -0.29
C GLU A 23 31.89 32.03 -0.09
N GLU A 24 31.95 33.28 0.39
CA GLU A 24 30.84 34.20 0.18
C GLU A 24 30.60 34.23 -1.33
N GLU A 25 29.45 33.68 -1.77
CA GLU A 25 28.92 33.98 -3.09
C GLU A 25 28.90 35.51 -3.17
N THR A 26 29.82 36.09 -3.95
CA THR A 26 29.69 37.47 -4.38
C THR A 26 28.40 37.52 -5.18
N GLU A 27 27.30 37.93 -4.55
CA GLU A 27 26.15 38.44 -5.27
C GLU A 27 26.72 39.46 -6.25
N ASN A 28 26.57 39.20 -7.55
CA ASN A 28 27.00 40.17 -8.55
C ASN A 28 26.06 41.39 -8.40
N VAL A 29 26.46 42.34 -7.55
CA VAL A 29 25.78 43.62 -7.38
C VAL A 29 26.12 44.45 -8.61
N PHE A 30 25.36 44.24 -9.68
CA PHE A 30 25.43 45.08 -10.87
C PHE A 30 24.77 46.41 -10.53
N SER A 31 25.50 47.52 -10.64
CA SER A 31 24.95 48.88 -10.47
C SER A 31 23.80 49.18 -11.45
N ASP A 32 23.76 48.46 -12.58
CA ASP A 32 22.72 48.51 -13.62
C ASP A 32 21.96 47.18 -13.76
N GLY A 33 21.89 46.40 -12.67
CA GLY A 33 21.26 45.08 -12.66
C GLY A 33 19.76 45.13 -12.94
N ILE A 34 19.27 44.18 -13.75
CA ILE A 34 17.86 44.02 -14.08
C ILE A 34 17.33 42.81 -13.31
N LEU A 35 16.37 43.05 -12.41
CA LEU A 35 15.68 42.03 -11.63
C LEU A 35 14.79 41.19 -12.54
N ILE A 36 14.94 39.87 -12.45
CA ILE A 36 14.11 38.92 -13.16
C ILE A 36 12.89 38.58 -12.28
N GLU A 37 11.71 38.78 -12.84
CA GLU A 37 10.44 38.30 -12.32
C GLU A 37 9.90 37.20 -13.23
N VAL A 38 8.95 36.42 -12.73
CA VAL A 38 8.43 35.25 -13.43
C VAL A 38 6.91 35.23 -13.30
N GLU A 39 6.22 35.04 -14.42
CA GLU A 39 4.77 34.77 -14.41
C GLU A 39 4.47 33.35 -13.91
N ALA A 40 3.24 33.13 -13.44
CA ALA A 40 2.80 31.83 -12.99
C ALA A 40 3.01 30.77 -14.10
N PRO A 41 3.82 29.73 -13.84
CA PRO A 41 4.11 28.72 -14.84
C PRO A 41 2.97 27.72 -14.95
N GLN A 42 2.91 27.08 -16.12
CA GLN A 42 2.04 25.94 -16.38
C GLN A 42 2.87 24.66 -16.51
N THR A 43 2.19 23.52 -16.59
CA THR A 43 2.76 22.21 -16.88
C THR A 43 2.11 21.62 -18.14
N ASN A 44 2.78 20.65 -18.76
CA ASN A 44 2.25 19.97 -19.94
C ASN A 44 1.13 18.95 -19.65
N GLY A 45 0.61 18.89 -18.41
CA GLY A 45 -0.40 17.93 -17.98
C GLY A 45 0.11 16.49 -17.97
N TRP A 46 -0.53 15.60 -17.21
CA TRP A 46 -0.19 14.17 -17.22
C TRP A 46 -0.92 13.46 -18.36
N SER A 47 -0.19 12.73 -19.20
CA SER A 47 -0.83 11.87 -20.21
C SER A 47 -1.55 10.69 -19.53
N THR A 48 -2.78 10.49 -19.97
CA THR A 48 -3.58 9.28 -19.76
C THR A 48 -3.77 8.50 -21.07
N GLU A 49 -3.16 8.95 -22.17
CA GLU A 49 -3.26 8.27 -23.46
C GLU A 49 -2.41 7.00 -23.49
N GLU A 50 -3.01 5.93 -23.97
CA GLU A 50 -2.33 4.65 -24.21
C GLU A 50 -1.39 4.81 -25.43
N ILE A 51 -0.09 4.61 -25.24
CA ILE A 51 0.87 4.68 -26.35
C ILE A 51 0.77 3.37 -27.17
N THR A 52 0.47 3.49 -28.46
CA THR A 52 0.38 2.37 -29.41
C THR A 52 1.68 1.57 -29.43
N GLY A 53 1.62 0.30 -29.02
CA GLY A 53 2.78 -0.55 -28.75
C GLY A 53 2.79 -1.12 -27.33
N THR A 54 1.98 -0.56 -26.43
CA THR A 54 1.70 -1.05 -25.07
C THR A 54 0.47 -1.96 -25.07
N ARG A 55 0.40 -2.89 -26.03
CA ARG A 55 -0.72 -3.83 -26.11
C ARG A 55 -0.51 -4.90 -25.04
N SER A 56 -1.28 -4.85 -23.96
CA SER A 56 -1.44 -6.02 -23.10
C SER A 56 -2.89 -6.37 -22.84
N GLY A 57 -3.29 -7.52 -23.37
CA GLY A 57 -3.94 -8.46 -22.47
C GLY A 57 -2.89 -8.90 -21.44
N ARG A 58 -3.15 -8.67 -20.15
CA ARG A 58 -2.48 -9.36 -19.03
C ARG A 58 -0.92 -9.38 -19.13
N GLU A 59 -0.21 -8.26 -19.27
CA GLU A 59 1.21 -8.28 -19.73
C GLU A 59 2.26 -9.01 -18.88
N LYS A 60 1.94 -9.46 -17.67
CA LYS A 60 2.65 -10.53 -16.93
C LYS A 60 2.08 -10.59 -15.52
N ALA A 61 1.09 -11.45 -15.34
CA ALA A 61 0.70 -11.87 -14.00
C ALA A 61 1.82 -12.75 -13.42
N ILE A 62 2.43 -12.34 -12.30
CA ILE A 62 3.34 -13.19 -11.53
C ILE A 62 2.63 -13.61 -10.26
N GLU A 63 2.44 -14.91 -10.09
CA GLU A 63 1.82 -15.51 -8.92
C GLU A 63 2.90 -15.98 -7.92
N VAL A 64 2.76 -15.56 -6.67
CA VAL A 64 3.64 -15.97 -5.56
C VAL A 64 2.78 -16.62 -4.49
N LYS A 65 3.03 -17.91 -4.23
CA LYS A 65 2.33 -18.66 -3.19
C LYS A 65 2.84 -18.30 -1.80
N GLY A 66 1.92 -17.99 -0.88
CA GLY A 66 2.24 -17.57 0.48
C GLY A 66 2.31 -18.73 1.46
N LYS A 67 3.41 -18.85 2.22
CA LYS A 67 3.54 -19.86 3.29
C LYS A 67 2.56 -19.66 4.46
N ASP A 68 2.08 -18.44 4.65
CA ASP A 68 1.09 -18.04 5.65
C ASP A 68 -0.36 -18.06 5.11
N GLY A 69 -0.56 -18.58 3.89
CA GLY A 69 -1.87 -18.76 3.26
C GLY A 69 -2.37 -17.57 2.46
N LEU A 70 -1.55 -16.52 2.30
CA LEU A 70 -1.88 -15.37 1.46
C LEU A 70 -1.02 -15.37 0.19
N ASP A 71 -1.64 -15.71 -0.93
CA ASP A 71 -1.05 -15.68 -2.26
C ASP A 71 -1.10 -14.25 -2.83
N MET A 72 -0.18 -13.94 -3.74
CA MET A 72 -0.09 -12.64 -4.41
C MET A 72 0.00 -12.81 -5.91
N GLU A 73 -0.75 -11.99 -6.64
CA GLU A 73 -0.65 -11.83 -8.09
C GLU A 73 -0.40 -10.35 -8.41
N ILE A 74 0.58 -10.05 -9.26
CA ILE A 74 0.91 -8.67 -9.66
C ILE A 74 0.71 -8.46 -11.17
N SER A 75 0.17 -7.31 -11.56
CA SER A 75 0.11 -6.87 -12.98
C SER A 75 0.18 -5.34 -13.08
N THR A 76 0.68 -4.81 -14.19
CA THR A 76 0.82 -3.35 -14.41
C THR A 76 0.06 -2.93 -15.66
N LEU A 77 -0.64 -1.80 -15.57
CA LEU A 77 -1.48 -1.25 -16.63
C LEU A 77 -1.30 0.28 -16.71
N HIS A 78 -1.66 0.85 -17.85
CA HIS A 78 -1.85 2.30 -17.96
C HIS A 78 -3.01 2.75 -17.06
N ASP A 79 -2.84 3.90 -16.41
CA ASP A 79 -3.85 4.48 -15.54
C ASP A 79 -4.58 5.61 -16.28
N ASN A 80 -5.82 5.33 -16.69
CA ASN A 80 -6.65 6.29 -17.39
C ASN A 80 -7.33 7.30 -16.43
N GLY A 81 -6.97 7.28 -15.14
CA GLY A 81 -7.46 8.24 -14.14
C GLY A 81 -8.92 8.03 -13.71
N SER A 82 -9.62 7.00 -14.19
CA SER A 82 -11.07 6.86 -14.02
C SER A 82 -11.55 6.29 -12.69
N THR A 83 -10.68 6.17 -11.67
CA THR A 83 -11.08 5.62 -10.36
C THR A 83 -11.02 6.69 -9.27
N GLY A 84 -12.14 7.38 -9.06
CA GLY A 84 -12.48 7.98 -7.76
C GLY A 84 -12.91 9.44 -7.71
N THR A 85 -12.71 10.24 -8.76
CA THR A 85 -13.25 11.62 -8.85
C THR A 85 -13.49 11.96 -10.32
N THR A 86 -14.66 12.53 -10.60
CA THR A 86 -15.03 13.12 -11.89
C THR A 86 -14.00 14.15 -12.37
N GLU A 87 -13.22 13.76 -13.37
CA GLU A 87 -12.75 14.53 -14.55
C GLU A 87 -11.70 13.62 -15.22
N GLY A 88 -11.83 13.15 -16.46
CA GLY A 88 -12.46 13.78 -17.60
C GLY A 88 -11.34 14.22 -18.56
N GLU A 89 -11.06 13.36 -19.54
CA GLU A 89 -10.33 13.67 -20.79
C GLU A 89 -8.81 13.88 -20.72
N ALA A 90 -8.14 13.33 -21.73
CA ALA A 90 -6.75 13.66 -22.05
C ALA A 90 -6.64 15.17 -22.24
N THR A 91 -5.90 15.84 -21.37
CA THR A 91 -5.62 17.26 -21.57
C THR A 91 -4.46 17.37 -22.55
N THR A 92 -4.80 17.63 -23.82
CA THR A 92 -3.90 18.36 -24.74
C THR A 92 -3.70 19.83 -24.31
N ARG A 93 -4.10 20.17 -23.08
CA ARG A 93 -4.18 21.52 -22.50
C ARG A 93 -3.16 21.65 -21.39
N TRP A 94 -2.44 22.77 -21.39
CA TRP A 94 -1.57 23.14 -20.28
C TRP A 94 -2.35 23.16 -18.96
N ALA A 95 -1.81 22.49 -17.95
CA ALA A 95 -2.37 22.50 -16.60
C ALA A 95 -1.64 23.56 -15.78
N ASN A 96 -2.34 24.20 -14.83
CA ASN A 96 -1.65 25.07 -13.88
C ASN A 96 -0.68 24.23 -13.04
N MET A 97 0.49 24.78 -12.73
CA MET A 97 1.39 24.14 -11.77
C MET A 97 0.71 24.11 -10.39
N ASP A 98 0.92 23.02 -9.64
CA ASP A 98 0.36 22.89 -8.30
C ASP A 98 0.86 24.02 -7.38
N ASP A 99 0.03 24.43 -6.43
CA ASP A 99 0.37 25.48 -5.48
C ASP A 99 1.55 25.08 -4.57
N ASN A 100 2.25 26.07 -4.02
CA ASN A 100 3.41 25.93 -3.15
C ASN A 100 4.65 25.25 -3.74
N ILE A 101 4.66 24.98 -5.05
CA ILE A 101 5.81 24.38 -5.73
C ILE A 101 6.94 25.42 -5.87
N VAL A 102 8.15 25.01 -5.47
CA VAL A 102 9.38 25.81 -5.64
C VAL A 102 10.06 25.42 -6.96
N PHE A 103 10.56 26.42 -7.68
CA PHE A 103 11.32 26.23 -8.91
C PHE A 103 12.48 27.23 -9.00
N ARG A 104 13.52 26.84 -9.74
CA ARG A 104 14.70 27.66 -9.99
C ARG A 104 14.72 28.14 -11.43
N VAL A 105 15.17 29.38 -11.61
CA VAL A 105 15.54 29.95 -12.91
C VAL A 105 17.04 30.18 -12.92
N VAL A 106 17.74 29.58 -13.87
CA VAL A 106 19.18 29.76 -14.11
C VAL A 106 19.37 30.52 -15.42
N ALA A 107 20.18 31.58 -15.39
CA ALA A 107 20.48 32.38 -16.56
C ALA A 107 21.87 32.09 -17.10
N TYR A 108 21.96 31.89 -18.41
CA TYR A 108 23.21 31.85 -19.16
C TYR A 108 23.19 32.92 -20.24
N LYS A 109 24.25 33.72 -20.35
CA LYS A 109 24.42 34.77 -21.37
C LYS A 109 24.72 34.14 -22.72
N SER A 110 23.67 33.64 -23.37
CA SER A 110 23.70 32.94 -24.66
C SER A 110 22.38 33.13 -25.38
N ALA A 111 22.43 33.26 -26.71
CA ALA A 111 21.25 33.29 -27.56
C ALA A 111 20.58 31.92 -27.73
N THR A 112 21.29 30.81 -27.50
CA THR A 112 20.80 29.45 -27.74
C THR A 112 21.14 28.51 -26.59
N ALA A 113 20.38 27.42 -26.46
CA ALA A 113 20.65 26.37 -25.48
C ALA A 113 22.02 25.69 -25.70
N ALA A 114 22.47 25.57 -26.96
CA ALA A 114 23.77 25.00 -27.28
C ALA A 114 24.94 25.86 -26.76
N GLY A 115 24.75 27.16 -26.55
CA GLY A 115 25.75 28.06 -25.97
C GLY A 115 25.78 28.09 -24.44
N ILE A 116 25.05 27.21 -23.76
CA ILE A 116 25.11 27.05 -22.30
C ILE A 116 26.43 26.40 -21.91
N SER A 117 27.22 27.15 -21.15
CA SER A 117 28.49 26.74 -20.54
C SER A 117 28.67 27.43 -19.19
N THR A 118 29.55 26.89 -18.35
CA THR A 118 29.94 27.51 -17.08
C THR A 118 30.53 28.91 -17.26
N SER A 119 31.23 29.17 -18.37
CA SER A 119 31.78 30.50 -18.70
C SER A 119 30.73 31.57 -18.97
N ASN A 120 29.52 31.15 -19.39
CA ASN A 120 28.42 32.06 -19.73
C ASN A 120 27.38 32.13 -18.62
N TYR A 121 27.63 31.52 -17.45
CA TYR A 121 26.73 31.58 -16.31
C TYR A 121 26.54 33.03 -15.82
N ALA A 122 25.29 33.45 -15.66
CA ALA A 122 24.94 34.82 -15.27
C ALA A 122 24.29 34.92 -13.88
N GLY A 123 23.78 33.82 -13.33
CA GLY A 123 23.14 33.79 -12.02
C GLY A 123 21.97 32.81 -11.96
N TYR A 124 21.38 32.65 -10.77
CA TYR A 124 20.12 31.96 -10.59
C TYR A 124 19.20 32.68 -9.59
N GLY A 125 17.90 32.41 -9.68
CA GLY A 125 16.91 32.83 -8.70
C GLY A 125 15.95 31.69 -8.38
N ASP A 126 15.39 31.72 -7.17
CA ASP A 126 14.41 30.75 -6.70
C ASP A 126 13.06 31.42 -6.51
N TYR A 127 12.03 30.73 -6.95
CA TYR A 127 10.67 31.24 -6.99
C TYR A 127 9.71 30.18 -6.47
N LYS A 128 8.60 30.63 -5.90
CA LYS A 128 7.57 29.75 -5.36
C LYS A 128 6.21 30.18 -5.89
N LEU A 129 5.42 29.23 -6.38
CA LEU A 129 4.02 29.50 -6.70
C LEU A 129 3.21 29.60 -5.39
N SER A 130 2.41 30.65 -5.27
CA SER A 130 1.49 30.89 -4.16
C SER A 130 0.15 31.35 -4.75
N GLY A 131 -0.80 30.43 -4.84
CA GLY A 131 -2.04 30.60 -5.60
C GLY A 131 -1.75 30.82 -7.09
N SER A 132 -2.20 31.94 -7.63
CA SER A 132 -1.95 32.36 -9.02
C SER A 132 -0.75 33.30 -9.17
N THR A 133 0.02 33.52 -8.09
CA THR A 133 1.12 34.50 -8.07
C THR A 133 2.45 33.83 -7.77
N VAL A 134 3.54 34.38 -8.33
CA VAL A 134 4.90 33.89 -8.07
C VAL A 134 5.57 34.78 -7.03
N GLN A 135 6.03 34.16 -5.95
CA GLN A 135 6.84 34.79 -4.91
C GLN A 135 8.32 34.56 -5.20
N THR A 136 9.12 35.62 -5.04
CA THR A 136 10.58 35.52 -5.13
C THR A 136 11.14 35.03 -3.80
N VAL A 137 11.85 33.92 -3.82
CA VAL A 137 12.57 33.34 -2.67
C VAL A 137 14.03 33.76 -2.69
N LYS A 138 14.67 33.73 -3.87
CA LYS A 138 15.99 34.31 -4.16
C LYS A 138 15.91 35.09 -5.46
N SER A 139 16.24 36.37 -5.39
CA SER A 139 16.23 37.26 -6.56
C SER A 139 17.32 36.87 -7.56
N LEU A 140 16.98 36.93 -8.85
CA LEU A 140 17.94 36.86 -9.94
C LEU A 140 18.09 38.25 -10.55
N VAL A 141 19.33 38.74 -10.61
CA VAL A 141 19.66 40.03 -11.23
C VAL A 141 20.69 39.78 -12.32
N VAL A 142 20.43 40.26 -13.54
CA VAL A 142 21.33 40.11 -14.70
C VAL A 142 21.58 41.45 -15.39
N PRO A 143 22.76 41.67 -16.01
CA PRO A 143 23.01 42.86 -16.80
C PRO A 143 22.27 42.81 -18.14
N ALA A 144 22.25 43.91 -18.89
CA ALA A 144 21.72 43.91 -20.26
C ALA A 144 22.46 42.89 -21.15
N GLY A 145 21.71 42.21 -22.02
CA GLY A 145 22.25 41.18 -22.90
C GLY A 145 21.21 40.17 -23.37
N THR A 146 21.66 39.18 -24.13
CA THR A 146 20.82 38.07 -24.61
C THR A 146 21.08 36.83 -23.78
N TYR A 147 20.01 36.22 -23.26
CA TYR A 147 20.08 35.10 -22.33
C TYR A 147 19.27 33.89 -22.77
N THR A 148 19.72 32.74 -22.31
CA THR A 148 18.94 31.50 -22.28
C THR A 148 18.64 31.19 -20.82
N PHE A 149 17.36 31.08 -20.49
CA PHE A 149 16.89 30.76 -19.15
C PHE A 149 16.49 29.29 -19.03
N ILE A 150 16.99 28.62 -18.01
CA ILE A 150 16.61 27.25 -17.64
C ILE A 150 15.75 27.28 -16.39
N PHE A 151 14.56 26.73 -16.51
CA PHE A 151 13.63 26.55 -15.40
C PHE A 151 13.66 25.09 -15.00
N TYR A 152 13.80 24.80 -13.70
CA TYR A 152 13.63 23.44 -13.19
C TYR A 152 12.96 23.41 -11.82
N SER A 153 12.22 22.33 -11.56
CA SER A 153 11.56 22.08 -10.28
C SER A 153 11.63 20.59 -9.94
N TYR A 154 11.61 20.28 -8.65
CA TYR A 154 11.43 18.93 -8.12
C TYR A 154 9.97 18.62 -7.74
N GLY A 155 9.06 19.56 -8.06
CA GLY A 155 7.62 19.43 -7.86
C GLY A 155 7.21 19.26 -6.41
N ASN A 156 7.85 19.99 -5.50
CA ASN A 156 7.49 20.05 -4.09
C ASN A 156 7.83 21.45 -3.52
N SER A 157 7.50 21.67 -2.26
CA SER A 157 7.66 22.94 -1.56
C SER A 157 9.03 23.12 -0.88
N ASN A 158 9.94 22.15 -1.00
CA ASN A 158 11.24 22.22 -0.35
C ASN A 158 12.16 23.22 -1.07
N ALA A 159 13.05 23.85 -0.31
CA ALA A 159 14.09 24.70 -0.88
C ALA A 159 15.02 23.89 -1.79
N ILE A 160 15.44 24.50 -2.90
CA ILE A 160 16.36 23.89 -3.86
C ILE A 160 17.80 24.17 -3.39
N ALA A 161 18.60 23.12 -3.22
CA ALA A 161 20.02 23.23 -2.85
C ALA A 161 20.75 24.24 -3.76
N ALA A 162 21.67 25.04 -3.23
CA ALA A 162 22.34 26.12 -3.98
C ALA A 162 22.96 25.63 -5.30
N PHE A 163 22.90 26.46 -6.34
CA PHE A 163 23.46 26.16 -7.66
C PHE A 163 24.79 26.87 -7.84
N THR A 164 25.84 26.10 -8.15
CA THR A 164 27.18 26.65 -8.38
C THR A 164 27.40 27.00 -9.85
N ASN A 165 28.15 28.08 -10.12
CA ASN A 165 28.57 28.51 -11.47
C ASN A 165 29.41 27.46 -12.24
N GLY A 166 29.93 26.42 -11.56
CA GLY A 166 30.68 25.31 -12.14
C GLY A 166 29.85 24.19 -12.77
N SER A 167 28.51 24.28 -12.79
CA SER A 167 27.64 23.24 -13.34
C SER A 167 26.79 23.70 -14.52
N VAL A 168 26.49 22.75 -15.40
CA VAL A 168 25.49 22.85 -16.48
C VAL A 168 24.49 21.70 -16.40
N SER A 169 24.35 21.10 -15.22
CA SER A 169 23.47 19.96 -14.98
C SER A 169 22.94 19.93 -13.55
N VAL A 170 21.86 19.18 -13.37
CA VAL A 170 21.24 18.90 -12.07
C VAL A 170 20.87 17.43 -11.96
N SER A 171 20.90 16.90 -10.74
CA SER A 171 20.46 15.52 -10.45
C SER A 171 19.00 15.47 -10.04
N ALA A 172 18.34 14.35 -10.33
CA ALA A 172 17.02 14.00 -9.83
C ALA A 172 16.97 12.53 -9.39
N THR A 173 16.03 12.20 -8.51
CA THR A 173 15.82 10.83 -8.02
C THR A 173 14.36 10.39 -8.15
N ASN A 174 14.09 9.08 -8.06
CA ASN A 174 12.71 8.61 -7.84
C ASN A 174 12.11 9.33 -6.62
N GLY A 175 10.82 9.67 -6.72
CA GLY A 175 10.06 10.42 -5.72
C GLY A 175 9.99 11.91 -5.98
N GLN A 176 10.79 12.43 -6.91
CA GLN A 176 10.75 13.83 -7.32
C GLN A 176 9.95 13.95 -8.63
N ASN A 177 8.99 14.88 -8.66
CA ASN A 177 8.33 15.29 -9.89
C ASN A 177 9.26 16.27 -10.63
N PHE A 178 10.34 15.73 -11.21
CA PHE A 178 11.35 16.55 -11.87
C PHE A 178 10.81 17.10 -13.19
N MET A 179 10.82 18.42 -13.32
CA MET A 179 10.26 19.15 -14.44
C MET A 179 11.22 20.22 -14.93
N THR A 180 11.23 20.49 -16.25
CA THR A 180 12.04 21.59 -16.80
C THR A 180 11.34 22.39 -17.89
N TYR A 181 11.80 23.62 -18.12
CA TYR A 181 11.48 24.44 -19.30
C TYR A 181 12.72 25.25 -19.71
N VAL A 182 12.92 25.46 -21.01
CA VAL A 182 14.07 26.19 -21.55
C VAL A 182 13.57 27.33 -22.43
N LYS A 183 13.98 28.56 -22.13
CA LYS A 183 13.61 29.77 -22.87
C LYS A 183 14.86 30.45 -23.46
N PRO A 184 15.25 30.12 -24.71
CA PRO A 184 16.42 30.70 -25.36
C PRO A 184 16.15 32.09 -25.95
N GLY A 185 17.21 32.85 -26.19
CA GLY A 185 17.17 34.07 -27.02
C GLY A 185 16.44 35.26 -26.39
N VAL A 186 16.28 35.29 -25.07
CA VAL A 186 15.60 36.39 -24.39
C VAL A 186 16.52 37.61 -24.36
N VAL A 187 16.13 38.67 -25.06
CA VAL A 187 16.86 39.95 -25.08
C VAL A 187 16.41 40.80 -23.89
N ILE A 188 17.36 41.11 -23.01
CA ILE A 188 17.18 41.98 -21.85
C ILE A 188 17.82 43.33 -22.18
N ASN A 189 17.01 44.32 -22.56
CA ASN A 189 17.46 45.64 -23.01
C ASN A 189 16.69 46.82 -22.38
N ASN A 190 15.69 46.55 -21.54
CA ASN A 190 14.76 47.59 -21.08
C ASN A 190 15.18 48.29 -19.79
N ILE A 191 15.07 49.61 -19.87
CA ILE A 191 15.35 50.64 -18.88
C ILE A 191 14.14 50.70 -17.90
N GLY A 192 14.35 50.44 -16.60
CA GLY A 192 13.28 50.36 -15.59
C GLY A 192 13.45 49.34 -14.43
N SER A 193 14.64 48.74 -14.28
CA SER A 193 15.09 47.81 -13.22
C SER A 193 14.49 46.39 -13.16
N ARG A 194 13.39 46.07 -13.87
CA ARG A 194 12.78 44.73 -13.84
C ARG A 194 12.44 44.17 -15.23
N TYR A 195 12.45 42.84 -15.36
CA TYR A 195 12.02 42.11 -16.55
C TYR A 195 11.24 40.86 -16.15
N THR A 196 10.03 40.68 -16.71
CA THR A 196 9.16 39.54 -16.38
C THR A 196 9.23 38.44 -17.46
N LEU A 197 9.57 37.23 -17.04
CA LEU A 197 9.56 36.03 -17.90
C LEU A 197 8.16 35.41 -17.95
N SER A 198 7.54 35.42 -19.14
CA SER A 198 6.20 34.89 -19.41
C SER A 198 6.19 33.55 -20.17
N GLY A 199 5.03 32.90 -20.25
CA GLY A 199 4.80 31.74 -21.15
C GLY A 199 5.60 30.49 -20.81
N ILE A 200 5.78 30.21 -19.51
CA ILE A 200 6.58 29.09 -19.02
C ILE A 200 5.71 27.84 -18.93
N VAL A 201 6.13 26.77 -19.60
CA VAL A 201 5.46 25.46 -19.58
C VAL A 201 6.44 24.36 -19.21
N PHE A 202 6.39 23.94 -17.96
CA PHE A 202 7.18 22.83 -17.43
C PHE A 202 6.81 21.52 -18.11
N LYS A 203 7.83 20.72 -18.43
CA LYS A 203 7.68 19.35 -18.96
C LYS A 203 8.08 18.34 -17.90
N HIS A 204 7.18 17.39 -17.61
CA HIS A 204 7.48 16.25 -16.75
C HIS A 204 8.53 15.32 -17.37
N HIS A 205 9.59 15.02 -16.63
CA HIS A 205 10.62 14.04 -17.02
C HIS A 205 10.45 12.68 -16.33
N CYS A 206 9.51 12.58 -15.40
CA CYS A 206 9.15 11.35 -14.70
C CYS A 206 7.80 10.81 -15.18
N ALA A 207 7.52 9.55 -14.85
CA ALA A 207 6.20 8.94 -14.89
C ALA A 207 5.49 9.13 -13.54
N ARG A 208 4.17 9.25 -13.57
CA ARG A 208 3.31 9.21 -12.37
C ARG A 208 2.83 7.77 -12.16
N TYR A 209 2.95 7.25 -10.95
CA TYR A 209 2.73 5.84 -10.67
C TYR A 209 2.02 5.62 -9.33
N ARG A 210 1.16 4.60 -9.24
CA ARG A 210 0.57 4.14 -7.97
C ARG A 210 0.39 2.62 -7.94
N VAL A 211 0.16 2.08 -6.76
CA VAL A 211 -0.16 0.66 -6.54
C VAL A 211 -1.57 0.52 -5.99
N GLN A 212 -2.33 -0.41 -6.56
CA GLN A 212 -3.63 -0.85 -6.08
C GLN A 212 -3.49 -2.20 -5.37
N ALA A 213 -3.91 -2.27 -4.10
CA ALA A 213 -3.99 -3.51 -3.35
C ALA A 213 -5.43 -4.04 -3.38
N ILE A 214 -5.63 -5.32 -3.71
CA ILE A 214 -6.96 -5.92 -3.93
C ILE A 214 -7.09 -7.19 -3.09
N ALA A 215 -8.05 -7.23 -2.17
CA ALA A 215 -8.39 -8.44 -1.41
C ALA A 215 -9.45 -9.28 -2.14
N GLN A 216 -9.38 -10.59 -1.98
CA GLN A 216 -10.30 -11.53 -2.63
C GLN A 216 -11.72 -11.43 -2.04
N SER A 217 -12.68 -11.02 -2.89
CA SER A 217 -14.10 -11.00 -2.54
C SER A 217 -14.62 -12.40 -2.15
N GLY A 218 -15.48 -12.45 -1.12
CA GLY A 218 -16.07 -13.69 -0.61
C GLY A 218 -15.13 -14.58 0.21
N ARG A 219 -13.84 -14.25 0.31
CA ARG A 219 -12.85 -14.99 1.12
C ARG A 219 -12.15 -14.11 2.14
N MET A 220 -12.14 -12.80 1.96
CA MET A 220 -11.41 -11.88 2.81
C MET A 220 -12.28 -10.69 3.20
N GLY A 221 -12.06 -10.17 4.40
CA GLY A 221 -12.54 -8.84 4.78
C GLY A 221 -11.76 -7.72 4.09
N LYS A 222 -12.15 -6.48 4.40
CA LYS A 222 -11.53 -5.27 3.85
C LYS A 222 -10.04 -5.16 4.18
N ILE A 223 -9.31 -4.45 3.32
CA ILE A 223 -7.98 -3.93 3.61
C ILE A 223 -8.14 -2.70 4.50
N THR A 224 -7.60 -2.74 5.71
CA THR A 224 -7.72 -1.66 6.72
C THR A 224 -6.41 -0.97 7.04
N ALA A 225 -5.28 -1.52 6.58
CA ALA A 225 -3.98 -0.87 6.64
C ALA A 225 -3.15 -1.36 5.45
N CYS A 226 -2.37 -0.48 4.84
CA CYS A 226 -1.42 -0.83 3.78
C CYS A 226 -0.28 0.19 3.78
N ALA A 227 0.95 -0.30 3.71
CA ALA A 227 2.15 0.50 3.53
C ALA A 227 3.17 -0.34 2.76
N GLY A 228 4.07 0.30 2.02
CA GLY A 228 5.01 -0.47 1.24
C GLY A 228 6.18 0.31 0.70
N THR A 229 6.96 -0.39 -0.10
CA THR A 229 8.08 0.15 -0.87
C THR A 229 8.08 -0.41 -2.27
N LEU A 230 8.54 0.39 -3.22
CA LEU A 230 8.85 -0.02 -4.57
C LEU A 230 10.36 0.14 -4.78
N THR A 231 11.03 -0.92 -5.19
CA THR A 231 12.47 -0.93 -5.48
C THR A 231 12.70 -1.06 -6.98
N LEU A 232 13.50 -0.16 -7.54
CA LEU A 232 13.77 -0.04 -8.97
C LEU A 232 15.28 -0.04 -9.24
N PRO A 233 15.73 -0.54 -10.41
CA PRO A 233 17.15 -0.62 -10.75
C PRO A 233 17.74 0.71 -11.20
N LYS A 234 16.89 1.71 -11.51
CA LYS A 234 17.28 3.08 -11.82
C LYS A 234 16.57 4.05 -10.88
N HIS A 235 17.35 4.67 -10.02
CA HIS A 235 16.89 5.59 -8.97
C HIS A 235 17.41 7.00 -9.13
N ASN A 236 18.53 7.20 -9.83
CA ASN A 236 19.14 8.50 -10.06
C ASN A 236 19.07 8.88 -11.55
N ALA A 237 19.02 10.18 -11.81
CA ALA A 237 19.12 10.75 -13.15
C ALA A 237 19.89 12.07 -13.13
N THR A 238 20.40 12.46 -14.29
CA THR A 238 21.02 13.77 -14.51
C THR A 238 20.35 14.46 -15.68
N TYR A 239 19.93 15.70 -15.48
CA TYR A 239 19.49 16.59 -16.55
C TYR A 239 20.62 17.52 -16.95
N THR A 240 20.96 17.56 -18.23
CA THR A 240 22.00 18.45 -18.76
C THR A 240 21.37 19.59 -19.55
N PHE A 241 21.74 20.83 -19.23
CA PHE A 241 21.13 22.03 -19.78
C PHE A 241 21.49 22.26 -21.25
N THR A 242 22.74 21.99 -21.64
CA THR A 242 23.28 22.27 -22.98
C THR A 242 22.57 21.51 -24.11
N ASN A 243 22.16 20.27 -23.85
CA ASN A 243 21.47 19.41 -24.82
C ASN A 243 20.05 19.03 -24.39
N GLY A 244 19.56 19.58 -23.26
CA GLY A 244 18.24 19.29 -22.71
C GLY A 244 17.97 17.82 -22.42
N THR A 245 19.02 17.01 -22.22
CA THR A 245 18.89 15.55 -22.11
C THR A 245 18.73 15.12 -20.65
N PHE A 246 17.77 14.22 -20.40
CA PHE A 246 17.55 13.59 -19.10
C PHE A 246 18.01 12.13 -19.13
N THR A 247 19.11 11.82 -18.46
CA THR A 247 19.73 10.48 -18.50
C THR A 247 19.55 9.76 -17.17
N THR A 248 18.86 8.62 -17.20
CA THR A 248 18.70 7.75 -16.02
C THR A 248 19.93 6.88 -15.81
N GLN A 249 20.31 6.69 -14.56
CA GLN A 249 21.50 5.95 -14.13
C GLN A 249 21.09 4.62 -13.48
N ALA A 250 21.90 3.58 -13.68
CA ALA A 250 21.68 2.24 -13.12
C ALA A 250 22.07 2.16 -11.63
N THR A 251 21.41 2.98 -10.82
CA THR A 251 21.53 2.97 -9.36
C THR A 251 20.25 2.39 -8.78
N THR A 252 20.35 1.30 -8.01
CA THR A 252 19.16 0.73 -7.36
C THR A 252 18.73 1.60 -6.18
N GLY A 253 17.42 1.76 -6.00
CA GLY A 253 16.88 2.49 -4.86
C GLY A 253 15.41 2.18 -4.63
N SER A 254 14.94 2.46 -3.41
CA SER A 254 13.58 2.20 -2.96
C SER A 254 12.84 3.50 -2.69
N ILE A 255 11.53 3.49 -2.95
CA ILE A 255 10.61 4.59 -2.62
C ILE A 255 9.44 4.06 -1.81
N ASN A 256 8.97 4.87 -0.86
CA ASN A 256 7.82 4.51 -0.03
C ASN A 256 6.51 4.62 -0.82
N LEU A 257 5.59 3.71 -0.53
CA LEU A 257 4.21 3.71 -1.00
C LEU A 257 3.29 3.91 0.21
N THR A 258 2.40 4.90 0.14
CA THR A 258 1.50 5.29 1.24
C THR A 258 0.05 5.17 0.81
N TRP A 259 -0.80 4.66 1.71
CA TRP A 259 -2.25 4.62 1.57
C TRP A 259 -2.86 5.45 2.70
N ASP A 260 -3.75 6.38 2.35
CA ASP A 260 -4.42 7.22 3.33
C ASP A 260 -5.69 6.52 3.84
N ASN A 261 -5.63 6.02 5.08
CA ASN A 261 -6.76 5.38 5.78
C ASN A 261 -7.54 4.35 4.94
N PRO A 262 -6.88 3.31 4.41
CA PRO A 262 -7.54 2.31 3.58
C PRO A 262 -8.68 1.62 4.35
N ASN A 263 -9.84 1.46 3.72
CA ASN A 263 -10.98 0.74 4.31
C ASN A 263 -11.92 0.16 3.24
N ALA A 264 -11.37 -0.63 2.33
CA ALA A 264 -12.12 -1.22 1.22
C ALA A 264 -11.51 -2.55 0.77
N MET A 265 -12.23 -3.30 -0.07
CA MET A 265 -11.69 -4.50 -0.73
C MET A 265 -10.58 -4.17 -1.73
N SER A 266 -10.56 -2.93 -2.22
CA SER A 266 -9.60 -2.45 -3.20
C SER A 266 -9.20 -1.03 -2.84
N VAL A 267 -7.90 -0.78 -2.68
CA VAL A 267 -7.37 0.50 -2.20
C VAL A 267 -6.14 0.93 -3.00
N TYR A 268 -6.13 2.19 -3.42
CA TYR A 268 -5.00 2.80 -4.13
C TYR A 268 -4.07 3.53 -3.17
N SER A 269 -2.77 3.42 -3.42
CA SER A 269 -1.79 4.31 -2.81
C SER A 269 -1.90 5.71 -3.41
N GLY A 270 -1.34 6.68 -2.71
CA GLY A 270 -1.03 7.99 -3.28
C GLY A 270 -0.09 7.85 -4.48
N TYR A 271 -0.14 8.84 -5.37
CA TYR A 271 0.76 8.89 -6.51
C TYR A 271 2.21 9.15 -6.05
N ILE A 272 3.13 8.48 -6.71
CA ILE A 272 4.57 8.73 -6.64
C ILE A 272 5.11 9.03 -8.03
N TYR A 273 6.31 9.62 -8.08
CA TYR A 273 6.97 9.97 -9.33
C TYR A 273 8.18 9.09 -9.56
N LEU A 274 8.23 8.44 -10.71
CA LEU A 274 9.28 7.48 -11.06
C LEU A 274 10.05 7.95 -12.29
N LEU A 275 11.37 7.82 -12.24
CA LEU A 275 12.21 8.03 -13.40
C LEU A 275 11.88 7.01 -14.51
N PRO A 276 12.04 7.37 -15.79
CA PRO A 276 11.78 6.46 -16.90
C PRO A 276 12.53 5.13 -16.79
N GLN A 277 11.82 4.03 -17.07
CA GLN A 277 12.31 2.66 -17.00
C GLN A 277 12.10 1.97 -18.36
N THR A 278 12.96 1.01 -18.69
CA THR A 278 12.83 0.21 -19.91
C THR A 278 13.12 -1.24 -19.56
N SER A 279 12.13 -2.12 -19.73
CA SER A 279 12.23 -3.55 -19.41
C SER A 279 12.85 -3.84 -18.03
N ALA A 280 12.49 -3.04 -17.02
CA ALA A 280 13.08 -3.10 -15.68
C ALA A 280 12.43 -4.18 -14.81
N ASN A 281 13.20 -4.73 -13.86
CA ASN A 281 12.66 -5.53 -12.78
C ASN A 281 12.36 -4.64 -11.59
N ALA A 282 11.10 -4.59 -11.15
CA ALA A 282 10.65 -3.76 -10.04
C ALA A 282 10.13 -4.64 -8.91
N THR A 283 10.56 -4.41 -7.68
CA THR A 283 10.12 -5.20 -6.53
C THR A 283 9.20 -4.38 -5.64
N VAL A 284 7.97 -4.86 -5.48
CA VAL A 284 6.97 -4.29 -4.58
C VAL A 284 7.01 -5.09 -3.28
N LYS A 285 7.18 -4.41 -2.15
CA LYS A 285 7.15 -4.99 -0.81
C LYS A 285 6.11 -4.28 0.05
N LEU A 286 5.15 -5.02 0.58
CA LEU A 286 3.98 -4.52 1.29
C LEU A 286 3.90 -5.07 2.73
N ASN A 287 3.37 -4.24 3.61
CA ASN A 287 2.83 -4.60 4.91
C ASN A 287 1.36 -4.17 4.89
N LEU A 288 0.44 -5.08 5.21
CA LEU A 288 -0.98 -4.82 5.10
C LEU A 288 -1.80 -5.57 6.13
N THR A 289 -3.00 -5.06 6.42
CA THR A 289 -4.00 -5.73 7.25
C THR A 289 -5.24 -6.01 6.42
N ILE A 290 -5.59 -7.29 6.27
CA ILE A 290 -6.77 -7.75 5.54
C ILE A 290 -7.69 -8.47 6.53
N GLY A 291 -8.97 -8.10 6.61
CA GLY A 291 -9.92 -8.73 7.52
C GLY A 291 -9.49 -8.68 8.99
N GLY A 292 -8.74 -7.63 9.38
CA GLY A 292 -8.15 -7.48 10.71
C GLY A 292 -6.86 -8.27 10.93
N LYS A 293 -6.41 -9.09 9.97
CA LYS A 293 -5.20 -9.89 10.06
C LYS A 293 -4.01 -9.18 9.41
N ALA A 294 -2.95 -8.97 10.16
CA ALA A 294 -1.71 -8.37 9.65
C ALA A 294 -0.86 -9.37 8.85
N PHE A 295 -0.28 -8.88 7.76
CA PHE A 295 0.67 -9.55 6.89
C PHE A 295 1.86 -8.63 6.64
N THR A 296 3.07 -9.11 6.91
CA THR A 296 4.29 -8.31 6.83
C THR A 296 5.24 -8.84 5.77
N ASN A 297 6.06 -7.96 5.21
CA ASN A 297 7.13 -8.31 4.26
C ASN A 297 6.65 -9.09 3.03
N LYS A 298 5.43 -8.80 2.56
CA LYS A 298 4.84 -9.39 1.36
C LYS A 298 5.51 -8.82 0.13
N SER A 299 6.33 -9.62 -0.55
CA SER A 299 7.17 -9.15 -1.64
C SER A 299 6.88 -9.89 -2.94
N VAL A 300 6.84 -9.14 -4.04
CA VAL A 300 6.71 -9.67 -5.39
C VAL A 300 7.53 -8.82 -6.37
N THR A 301 8.19 -9.46 -7.33
CA THR A 301 9.00 -8.78 -8.35
C THR A 301 8.29 -8.85 -9.69
N LEU A 302 7.97 -7.69 -10.25
CA LEU A 302 7.50 -7.50 -11.62
C LEU A 302 8.71 -7.49 -12.56
N SER A 303 8.59 -8.15 -13.72
CA SER A 303 9.62 -8.12 -14.78
C SER A 303 9.12 -7.39 -16.02
N GLY A 304 10.03 -6.72 -16.72
CA GLY A 304 9.72 -6.06 -18.00
C GLY A 304 9.01 -4.70 -17.87
N LEU A 305 9.05 -4.06 -16.70
CA LEU A 305 8.41 -2.77 -16.47
C LEU A 305 9.00 -1.69 -17.37
N THR A 306 8.15 -1.04 -18.15
CA THR A 306 8.51 0.11 -18.98
C THR A 306 7.68 1.31 -18.55
N LEU A 307 8.35 2.41 -18.21
CA LEU A 307 7.74 3.66 -17.78
C LEU A 307 8.32 4.79 -18.62
N THR A 308 7.46 5.55 -19.29
CA THR A 308 7.87 6.72 -20.06
C THR A 308 7.54 8.00 -19.31
N ALA A 309 8.33 9.05 -19.57
CA ALA A 309 8.07 10.37 -19.00
C ALA A 309 6.66 10.86 -19.40
N ASN A 310 6.07 11.67 -18.52
CA ASN A 310 4.76 12.28 -18.72
C ASN A 310 3.56 11.32 -18.82
N ASN A 311 3.69 10.06 -18.38
CA ASN A 311 2.61 9.08 -18.42
C ASN A 311 2.20 8.65 -17.03
N THR A 312 0.93 8.23 -16.88
CA THR A 312 0.39 7.69 -15.62
C THR A 312 0.20 6.17 -15.70
N TYR A 313 0.63 5.47 -14.66
CA TYR A 313 0.57 4.01 -14.55
C TYR A 313 0.05 3.57 -13.18
N TYR A 314 -0.50 2.36 -13.14
CA TYR A 314 -0.73 1.69 -11.87
C TYR A 314 -0.42 0.19 -11.94
N THR A 315 -0.08 -0.36 -10.77
CA THR A 315 0.13 -1.80 -10.60
C THR A 315 -0.91 -2.38 -9.67
N ASN A 316 -1.59 -3.42 -10.10
CA ASN A 316 -2.44 -4.26 -9.27
C ASN A 316 -1.59 -5.26 -8.50
N VAL A 317 -1.83 -5.35 -7.20
CA VAL A 317 -1.39 -6.44 -6.32
C VAL A 317 -2.63 -7.09 -5.74
N SER A 318 -3.02 -8.20 -6.33
CA SER A 318 -4.17 -9.01 -5.91
C SER A 318 -3.74 -10.04 -4.88
N PHE A 319 -4.48 -10.12 -3.79
CA PHE A 319 -4.28 -11.08 -2.71
C PHE A 319 -5.37 -12.13 -2.76
N THR A 320 -4.97 -13.40 -2.74
CA THR A 320 -5.91 -14.53 -2.80
C THR A 320 -5.56 -15.59 -1.76
N THR A 321 -6.52 -16.45 -1.45
CA THR A 321 -6.32 -17.65 -0.66
C THR A 321 -7.32 -18.72 -1.08
N THR A 322 -6.85 -19.97 -1.11
CA THR A 322 -7.71 -21.15 -1.28
C THR A 322 -7.85 -21.94 0.00
N GLU A 323 -7.12 -21.55 1.05
CA GLU A 323 -7.02 -22.32 2.29
C GLU A 323 -8.16 -22.03 3.27
N GLY A 324 -8.88 -20.92 3.09
CA GLY A 324 -9.84 -20.49 4.08
C GLY A 324 -10.44 -19.10 3.86
N TYR A 325 -10.79 -18.45 4.97
CA TYR A 325 -11.42 -17.14 5.04
C TYR A 325 -10.65 -16.22 6.00
N ILE A 326 -10.31 -15.00 5.58
CA ILE A 326 -9.55 -14.04 6.40
C ILE A 326 -10.50 -12.96 6.93
N ILE A 327 -10.87 -13.07 8.21
CA ILE A 327 -11.75 -12.13 8.89
C ILE A 327 -11.56 -12.25 10.41
N GLY A 328 -11.85 -11.18 11.17
CA GLY A 328 -11.71 -11.17 12.62
C GLY A 328 -10.27 -11.38 13.11
N GLY A 329 -9.26 -10.99 12.31
CA GLY A 329 -7.86 -11.14 12.69
C GLY A 329 -7.23 -12.51 12.44
N ALA A 330 -8.02 -13.49 11.96
CA ALA A 330 -7.57 -14.86 11.77
C ALA A 330 -7.80 -15.38 10.33
N LEU A 331 -7.11 -16.46 9.96
CA LEU A 331 -7.43 -17.27 8.78
C LEU A 331 -8.21 -18.50 9.23
N TRP A 332 -9.51 -18.53 8.94
CA TRP A 332 -10.45 -19.60 9.28
C TRP A 332 -10.43 -20.69 8.20
N ALA A 333 -10.49 -21.96 8.61
CA ALA A 333 -10.51 -23.09 7.69
C ALA A 333 -11.73 -23.08 6.75
N ASN A 334 -11.62 -23.77 5.62
CA ASN A 334 -12.69 -23.87 4.61
C ASN A 334 -14.01 -24.47 5.12
N GLY A 335 -13.98 -25.30 6.17
CA GLY A 335 -15.16 -26.02 6.66
C GLY A 335 -15.05 -26.42 8.13
N ASN A 336 -16.10 -27.04 8.66
CA ASN A 336 -16.06 -27.64 9.99
C ASN A 336 -15.11 -28.85 9.99
N LEU A 337 -14.46 -29.08 11.13
CA LEU A 337 -13.69 -30.30 11.36
C LEU A 337 -14.63 -31.48 11.60
N TYR A 338 -14.29 -32.64 11.04
CA TYR A 338 -14.90 -33.92 11.39
C TYR A 338 -13.86 -35.02 11.38
N LYS A 339 -14.14 -36.12 12.07
CA LYS A 339 -13.32 -37.34 12.04
C LYS A 339 -14.11 -38.47 11.37
N SER A 340 -13.53 -39.09 10.34
CA SER A 340 -14.12 -40.24 9.65
C SER A 340 -13.02 -41.25 9.32
N SER A 341 -13.29 -42.55 9.51
CA SER A 341 -12.30 -43.61 9.25
C SER A 341 -10.93 -43.35 9.88
N ASN A 342 -10.90 -42.86 11.12
CA ASN A 342 -9.69 -42.44 11.86
C ASN A 342 -8.89 -41.28 11.25
N GLN A 343 -9.46 -40.54 10.30
CA GLN A 343 -8.87 -39.35 9.70
C GLN A 343 -9.60 -38.10 10.15
N TYR A 344 -8.86 -37.08 10.56
CA TYR A 344 -9.38 -35.72 10.78
C TYR A 344 -9.37 -34.97 9.46
N LEU A 345 -10.50 -34.40 9.08
CA LEU A 345 -10.77 -33.79 7.78
C LEU A 345 -11.60 -32.50 7.93
N PHE A 346 -11.60 -31.67 6.90
CA PHE A 346 -12.53 -30.55 6.78
C PHE A 346 -13.61 -30.85 5.76
N TYR A 347 -14.84 -30.42 6.05
CA TYR A 347 -15.83 -30.29 4.99
C TYR A 347 -15.34 -29.29 3.93
N SER A 348 -15.81 -29.46 2.69
CA SER A 348 -15.33 -28.67 1.54
C SER A 348 -15.69 -27.18 1.58
N SER A 349 -16.68 -26.80 2.40
CA SER A 349 -17.20 -25.44 2.49
C SER A 349 -17.81 -25.16 3.87
N THR A 350 -18.05 -23.89 4.15
CA THR A 350 -18.43 -23.39 5.47
C THR A 350 -19.83 -23.79 5.90
N GLU A 351 -20.77 -23.87 4.96
CA GLU A 351 -22.17 -24.19 5.19
C GLU A 351 -22.42 -25.69 5.39
N LYS A 352 -21.43 -26.54 5.04
CA LYS A 352 -21.58 -27.99 5.17
C LYS A 352 -21.35 -28.45 6.60
N TYR A 353 -22.31 -29.21 7.10
CA TYR A 353 -22.26 -29.93 8.37
C TYR A 353 -23.17 -31.15 8.29
N GLU A 354 -23.02 -32.08 9.23
CA GLU A 354 -23.89 -33.25 9.34
C GLU A 354 -24.52 -33.28 10.73
N ALA A 355 -25.83 -33.09 10.78
CA ALA A 355 -26.61 -32.88 12.00
C ALA A 355 -26.92 -34.19 12.78
N ARG A 356 -26.11 -35.23 12.58
CA ARG A 356 -26.21 -36.53 13.27
C ARG A 356 -25.18 -36.58 14.39
N ALA A 357 -25.56 -37.14 15.54
CA ALA A 357 -24.68 -37.22 16.70
C ALA A 357 -23.40 -38.00 16.36
N GLU A 358 -23.54 -39.11 15.63
CA GLU A 358 -22.46 -40.02 15.24
C GLU A 358 -21.72 -39.60 13.96
N SER A 359 -21.91 -38.36 13.49
CA SER A 359 -21.25 -37.83 12.28
C SER A 359 -19.73 -37.69 12.41
N GLY A 360 -19.21 -37.73 13.64
CA GLY A 360 -17.81 -37.42 13.92
C GLY A 360 -17.47 -35.92 13.86
N ALA A 361 -18.47 -35.03 13.77
CA ALA A 361 -18.28 -33.58 13.68
C ALA A 361 -18.43 -32.83 15.03
N PHE A 362 -18.90 -33.51 16.07
CA PHE A 362 -19.15 -32.93 17.39
C PHE A 362 -18.15 -33.43 18.41
N PHE A 363 -17.44 -32.52 19.06
CA PHE A 363 -16.36 -32.82 19.99
C PHE A 363 -16.69 -32.26 21.38
N ILE A 364 -16.28 -32.94 22.44
CA ILE A 364 -16.19 -32.31 23.77
C ILE A 364 -14.91 -31.46 23.82
N CYS A 365 -14.92 -30.40 24.62
CA CYS A 365 -13.71 -29.67 24.96
C CYS A 365 -12.59 -30.60 25.47
N ASN A 366 -11.34 -30.33 25.07
CA ASN A 366 -10.16 -31.06 25.53
C ASN A 366 -10.21 -32.57 25.23
N ASN A 367 -10.92 -32.99 24.18
CA ASN A 367 -10.99 -34.38 23.74
C ASN A 367 -10.53 -34.53 22.28
N PRO A 368 -9.63 -35.49 21.97
CA PRO A 368 -9.22 -35.74 20.60
C PRO A 368 -10.32 -36.37 19.74
N ASN A 369 -11.23 -37.16 20.32
CA ASN A 369 -12.23 -37.90 19.57
C ASN A 369 -13.59 -37.19 19.62
N PRO A 370 -14.41 -37.29 18.55
CA PRO A 370 -15.78 -36.81 18.56
C PRO A 370 -16.74 -37.82 19.21
N TYR A 371 -17.98 -37.39 19.42
CA TYR A 371 -19.09 -38.27 19.81
C TYR A 371 -19.25 -39.46 18.85
N PRO A 372 -19.56 -40.68 19.34
CA PRO A 372 -19.79 -41.06 20.75
C PRO A 372 -18.52 -41.47 21.52
N ASP A 373 -17.36 -41.51 20.86
CA ASP A 373 -16.11 -42.05 21.41
C ASP A 373 -15.40 -41.06 22.35
N LEU A 374 -16.10 -40.69 23.42
CA LEU A 374 -15.74 -39.57 24.28
C LEU A 374 -15.22 -40.03 25.64
N THR A 375 -14.32 -39.23 26.20
CA THR A 375 -13.86 -39.33 27.58
C THR A 375 -14.15 -38.02 28.30
N THR A 376 -14.66 -38.11 29.53
CA THR A 376 -14.92 -36.93 30.35
C THR A 376 -13.61 -36.18 30.58
N PRO A 377 -13.55 -34.86 30.28
CA PRO A 377 -12.35 -34.09 30.52
C PRO A 377 -12.04 -34.05 32.03
N THR A 378 -10.87 -34.53 32.42
CA THR A 378 -10.41 -34.55 33.82
C THR A 378 -9.39 -33.46 34.14
N THR A 379 -8.96 -32.71 33.13
CA THR A 379 -7.92 -31.68 33.23
C THR A 379 -8.32 -30.42 32.47
N THR A 380 -7.66 -29.32 32.80
CA THR A 380 -7.71 -28.08 32.02
C THR A 380 -7.24 -28.31 30.58
N TRP A 381 -7.68 -27.46 29.65
CA TRP A 381 -7.30 -27.50 28.23
C TRP A 381 -5.81 -27.74 27.98
N ASN A 382 -5.51 -28.63 27.02
CA ASN A 382 -4.18 -28.93 26.54
C ASN A 382 -4.16 -28.97 25.00
N ASP A 383 -3.19 -28.30 24.39
CA ASP A 383 -2.99 -28.28 22.94
C ASP A 383 -2.82 -29.69 22.32
N ALA A 384 -2.28 -30.67 23.06
CA ALA A 384 -2.18 -32.06 22.58
C ALA A 384 -3.56 -32.71 22.31
N ASN A 385 -4.61 -32.17 22.93
CA ASN A 385 -5.99 -32.61 22.76
C ASN A 385 -6.79 -31.72 21.79
N ASP A 386 -6.15 -30.75 21.15
CA ASP A 386 -6.79 -29.94 20.11
C ASP A 386 -7.05 -30.79 18.85
N PRO A 387 -8.32 -31.06 18.48
CA PRO A 387 -8.62 -31.88 17.32
C PRO A 387 -8.24 -31.16 16.00
N CYS A 388 -8.21 -29.83 15.96
CA CYS A 388 -7.77 -29.08 14.77
C CYS A 388 -6.30 -29.33 14.45
N ARG A 389 -5.44 -29.55 15.46
CA ARG A 389 -4.02 -29.86 15.28
C ARG A 389 -3.78 -31.25 14.70
N LYS A 390 -4.79 -32.12 14.70
CA LYS A 390 -4.71 -33.52 14.25
C LYS A 390 -5.13 -33.73 12.80
N LEU A 391 -5.36 -32.65 12.04
CA LEU A 391 -5.75 -32.72 10.63
C LEU A 391 -4.79 -33.60 9.81
N THR A 392 -5.32 -34.68 9.22
CA THR A 392 -4.52 -35.81 8.67
C THR A 392 -3.44 -35.38 7.68
N ASN A 393 -3.74 -34.42 6.81
CA ASN A 393 -2.85 -33.98 5.73
C ASN A 393 -2.14 -32.65 6.04
N ALA A 394 -2.24 -32.16 7.27
CA ALA A 394 -1.72 -30.86 7.68
C ALA A 394 -1.66 -30.76 9.22
N THR A 395 -1.00 -31.74 9.83
CA THR A 395 -0.75 -31.79 11.28
C THR A 395 -0.16 -30.47 11.77
N ASP A 396 -0.66 -29.97 12.90
CA ASP A 396 -0.27 -28.71 13.55
C ASP A 396 -0.44 -27.42 12.72
N LYS A 397 -0.98 -27.49 11.50
CA LYS A 397 -1.26 -26.31 10.67
C LYS A 397 -2.47 -25.53 11.17
N TRP A 398 -3.38 -26.17 11.89
CA TRP A 398 -4.63 -25.60 12.36
C TRP A 398 -4.78 -25.82 13.86
N ARG A 399 -5.52 -24.94 14.52
CA ARG A 399 -5.85 -25.03 15.93
C ARG A 399 -7.27 -24.51 16.19
N LEU A 400 -7.84 -24.82 17.34
CA LEU A 400 -9.03 -24.12 17.81
C LEU A 400 -8.76 -22.60 17.90
N PRO A 401 -9.77 -21.77 17.61
CA PRO A 401 -9.68 -20.33 17.83
C PRO A 401 -9.56 -20.04 19.33
N THR A 402 -8.88 -18.96 19.66
CA THR A 402 -8.92 -18.38 21.01
C THR A 402 -10.22 -17.60 21.21
N LEU A 403 -10.63 -17.41 22.46
CA LEU A 403 -11.76 -16.52 22.78
C LEU A 403 -11.55 -15.09 22.24
N ALA A 404 -10.31 -14.60 22.23
CA ALA A 404 -9.99 -13.29 21.67
C ALA A 404 -10.26 -13.20 20.16
N GLU A 405 -9.87 -14.23 19.40
CA GLU A 405 -10.15 -14.32 17.96
C GLU A 405 -11.66 -14.41 17.67
N ILE A 406 -12.42 -15.13 18.50
CA ILE A 406 -13.88 -15.15 18.41
C ILE A 406 -14.46 -13.75 18.66
N ASN A 407 -14.01 -13.04 19.68
CA ASN A 407 -14.50 -11.69 19.97
C ASN A 407 -14.17 -10.72 18.83
N LEU A 408 -13.01 -10.85 18.20
CA LEU A 408 -12.64 -10.07 17.00
C LEU A 408 -13.51 -10.44 15.79
N LEU A 409 -13.85 -11.73 15.61
CA LEU A 409 -14.80 -12.17 14.59
C LEU A 409 -16.19 -11.53 14.80
N ILE A 410 -16.70 -11.58 16.03
CA ILE A 410 -17.99 -10.94 16.38
C ILE A 410 -17.93 -9.43 16.14
N SER A 411 -16.82 -8.79 16.55
CA SER A 411 -16.61 -7.35 16.37
C SER A 411 -16.46 -6.93 14.90
N SER A 412 -16.22 -7.87 13.99
CA SER A 412 -16.24 -7.61 12.55
C SER A 412 -17.65 -7.37 11.99
N GLY A 413 -18.67 -7.49 12.84
CA GLY A 413 -20.09 -7.41 12.49
C GLY A 413 -20.60 -8.76 11.97
N TYR A 414 -21.91 -8.97 12.05
CA TYR A 414 -22.54 -10.20 11.54
C TYR A 414 -23.96 -9.94 11.07
N MET A 415 -24.40 -10.76 10.13
CA MET A 415 -25.79 -10.86 9.68
C MET A 415 -26.39 -12.14 10.26
N LEU A 416 -27.49 -11.97 10.99
CA LEU A 416 -28.32 -13.05 11.54
C LEU A 416 -29.12 -13.71 10.43
N ASP A 417 -29.39 -15.02 10.57
CA ASP A 417 -30.26 -15.79 9.67
C ASP A 417 -29.93 -15.61 8.18
N ALA A 418 -28.64 -15.44 7.88
CA ALA A 418 -28.15 -15.42 6.52
C ALA A 418 -28.31 -16.81 5.89
N THR A 419 -28.59 -16.84 4.60
CA THR A 419 -28.73 -18.09 3.85
C THR A 419 -27.57 -18.25 2.87
N LEU A 420 -26.86 -19.38 2.97
CA LEU A 420 -25.82 -19.78 2.02
C LEU A 420 -26.13 -21.19 1.52
N ASN A 421 -26.33 -21.34 0.21
CA ASN A 421 -26.69 -22.62 -0.43
C ASN A 421 -27.87 -23.35 0.24
N GLY A 422 -28.89 -22.61 0.68
CA GLY A 422 -30.07 -23.16 1.35
C GLY A 422 -29.90 -23.50 2.83
N VAL A 423 -28.71 -23.26 3.41
CA VAL A 423 -28.44 -23.44 4.84
C VAL A 423 -28.51 -22.09 5.55
N THR A 424 -29.17 -22.04 6.70
CA THR A 424 -29.31 -20.84 7.53
C THR A 424 -28.22 -20.79 8.61
N GLY A 425 -27.70 -19.59 8.89
CA GLY A 425 -26.66 -19.37 9.90
C GLY A 425 -26.30 -17.90 10.08
N TYR A 426 -25.14 -17.65 10.69
CA TYR A 426 -24.58 -16.30 10.82
C TYR A 426 -23.55 -16.05 9.72
N LEU A 427 -23.59 -14.87 9.11
CA LEU A 427 -22.54 -14.39 8.20
C LEU A 427 -21.72 -13.28 8.87
N PHE A 428 -20.50 -13.61 9.29
CA PHE A 428 -19.57 -12.69 9.95
C PHE A 428 -18.74 -11.88 8.95
N GLY A 429 -18.66 -10.57 9.17
CA GLY A 429 -17.87 -9.63 8.37
C GLY A 429 -18.18 -9.68 6.87
N ASN A 430 -19.40 -10.09 6.50
CA ASN A 430 -19.81 -10.38 5.12
C ASN A 430 -18.87 -11.38 4.38
N THR A 431 -18.20 -12.26 5.15
CA THR A 431 -17.10 -13.11 4.66
C THR A 431 -17.23 -14.55 5.13
N LEU A 432 -17.30 -14.79 6.45
CA LEU A 432 -17.31 -16.15 7.02
C LEU A 432 -18.73 -16.55 7.42
N PHE A 433 -19.24 -17.61 6.81
CA PHE A 433 -20.53 -18.18 7.15
C PHE A 433 -20.39 -19.28 8.21
N LEU A 434 -21.21 -19.27 9.26
CA LEU A 434 -21.29 -20.32 10.26
C LEU A 434 -22.74 -20.83 10.37
N PRO A 435 -23.04 -22.09 10.00
CA PRO A 435 -24.39 -22.63 10.00
C PRO A 435 -24.92 -22.84 11.42
N TYR A 436 -26.24 -22.91 11.56
CA TYR A 436 -26.88 -23.44 12.78
C TYR A 436 -26.73 -24.96 12.86
N SER A 437 -25.50 -25.40 13.09
CA SER A 437 -25.11 -26.81 13.04
C SER A 437 -25.70 -27.67 14.15
N GLY A 438 -26.28 -27.05 15.18
CA GLY A 438 -26.71 -27.76 16.37
C GLY A 438 -25.56 -28.19 17.28
N TYR A 439 -25.88 -29.08 18.21
CA TYR A 439 -24.93 -29.73 19.13
C TYR A 439 -25.50 -31.02 19.73
N VAL A 440 -24.64 -31.84 20.34
CA VAL A 440 -25.04 -33.02 21.12
C VAL A 440 -24.97 -32.69 22.62
N PRO A 441 -26.09 -32.61 23.35
CA PRO A 441 -26.14 -32.38 24.79
C PRO A 441 -25.81 -33.66 25.56
N GLU A 442 -25.45 -33.51 26.85
CA GLU A 442 -25.23 -34.66 27.74
C GLU A 442 -26.47 -35.57 27.90
N THR A 443 -27.67 -35.01 27.68
CA THR A 443 -28.97 -35.70 27.85
C THR A 443 -29.48 -36.39 26.58
N SER A 444 -28.64 -36.55 25.54
CA SER A 444 -28.83 -37.47 24.40
C SER A 444 -29.82 -37.09 23.28
N TYR A 445 -30.00 -35.80 22.92
CA TYR A 445 -30.77 -35.38 21.73
C TYR A 445 -30.05 -34.29 20.93
N VAL A 446 -29.82 -34.46 19.62
CA VAL A 446 -29.24 -33.38 18.80
C VAL A 446 -30.26 -32.27 18.56
N GLU A 447 -30.00 -31.07 19.06
CA GLU A 447 -30.80 -29.89 18.71
C GLU A 447 -30.29 -29.33 17.39
N ASN A 448 -31.14 -29.28 16.37
CA ASN A 448 -30.78 -28.84 15.02
C ASN A 448 -31.46 -27.51 14.66
N GLU A 449 -30.87 -26.76 13.72
CA GLU A 449 -31.48 -25.66 12.95
C GLU A 449 -31.78 -24.35 13.69
N LEU A 450 -31.76 -24.31 15.04
CA LEU A 450 -32.08 -23.08 15.79
C LEU A 450 -30.85 -22.33 16.33
N ARG A 451 -29.71 -23.00 16.46
CA ARG A 451 -28.45 -22.43 16.93
C ARG A 451 -27.24 -23.21 16.42
N GLY A 452 -26.10 -22.54 16.37
CA GLY A 452 -24.80 -23.19 16.18
C GLY A 452 -23.93 -22.98 17.41
N LEU A 453 -23.11 -23.98 17.72
CA LEU A 453 -22.21 -23.96 18.86
C LEU A 453 -20.81 -24.37 18.41
N LEU A 454 -19.79 -23.65 18.89
CA LEU A 454 -18.39 -23.97 18.60
C LEU A 454 -17.50 -23.81 19.81
N TRP A 455 -16.36 -24.50 19.79
CA TRP A 455 -15.34 -24.36 20.82
C TRP A 455 -14.31 -23.27 20.53
N SER A 456 -13.85 -22.65 21.61
CA SER A 456 -12.65 -21.82 21.63
C SER A 456 -11.76 -22.20 22.81
N THR A 457 -10.46 -21.94 22.69
CA THR A 457 -9.50 -22.15 23.78
C THR A 457 -9.63 -21.05 24.85
N PRO A 458 -9.42 -21.38 26.14
CA PRO A 458 -9.05 -22.68 26.71
C PRO A 458 -10.26 -23.55 27.15
N GLY A 459 -11.39 -23.49 26.44
CA GLY A 459 -12.59 -24.27 26.76
C GLY A 459 -13.83 -23.43 26.99
N THR A 460 -14.04 -22.44 26.12
CA THR A 460 -15.26 -21.64 26.10
C THR A 460 -16.08 -22.05 24.88
N GLY A 461 -17.27 -22.55 25.14
CA GLY A 461 -18.30 -22.78 24.15
C GLY A 461 -18.95 -21.46 23.76
N ILE A 462 -19.07 -21.24 22.47
CA ILE A 462 -19.72 -20.08 21.87
C ILE A 462 -21.04 -20.55 21.31
N VAL A 463 -22.13 -19.91 21.70
CA VAL A 463 -23.48 -20.22 21.25
C VAL A 463 -23.97 -19.04 20.43
N TYR A 464 -24.40 -19.26 19.20
CA TYR A 464 -25.06 -18.25 18.38
C TYR A 464 -26.41 -18.77 17.92
N ALA A 465 -27.46 -18.00 18.20
CA ALA A 465 -28.85 -18.44 18.06
C ALA A 465 -29.60 -17.66 16.98
N SER A 466 -30.51 -18.34 16.29
CA SER A 466 -31.44 -17.74 15.32
C SER A 466 -32.49 -16.85 16.00
N THR A 467 -33.20 -16.03 15.22
CA THR A 467 -34.34 -15.27 15.75
C THR A 467 -35.48 -16.15 16.27
N ASN A 468 -35.56 -17.39 15.81
CA ASN A 468 -36.61 -18.35 16.20
C ASN A 468 -36.26 -19.13 17.48
N TYR A 469 -35.07 -18.91 18.05
CA TYR A 469 -34.70 -19.51 19.31
C TYR A 469 -35.59 -18.96 20.45
N ILE A 470 -35.91 -19.79 21.45
CA ILE A 470 -36.87 -19.44 22.52
C ILE A 470 -36.50 -18.16 23.29
N ASN A 471 -35.20 -17.84 23.37
CA ASN A 471 -34.66 -16.64 24.01
C ASN A 471 -34.26 -15.55 23.00
N GLY A 472 -34.68 -15.68 21.74
CA GLY A 472 -34.30 -14.80 20.64
C GLY A 472 -32.85 -14.96 20.17
N ALA A 473 -32.51 -14.19 19.13
CA ALA A 473 -31.16 -14.16 18.56
C ALA A 473 -30.17 -13.60 19.59
N SER A 474 -29.09 -14.33 19.83
CA SER A 474 -28.07 -13.95 20.81
C SER A 474 -26.75 -14.64 20.51
N ILE A 475 -25.66 -14.03 20.99
CA ILE A 475 -24.36 -14.69 21.14
C ILE A 475 -24.08 -14.84 22.63
N GLY A 476 -23.92 -16.08 23.07
CA GLY A 476 -23.65 -16.44 24.46
C GLY A 476 -22.37 -17.24 24.63
N TYR A 477 -21.91 -17.32 25.88
CA TYR A 477 -20.69 -18.03 26.28
C TYR A 477 -21.04 -19.06 27.35
N ALA A 478 -20.53 -20.28 27.20
CA ALA A 478 -20.64 -21.34 28.19
C ALA A 478 -19.25 -21.90 28.50
N LEU A 479 -18.96 -22.11 29.78
CA LEU A 479 -17.72 -22.78 30.18
C LEU A 479 -17.86 -24.28 29.97
N TRP A 480 -16.79 -24.95 29.53
CA TRP A 480 -16.77 -26.40 29.38
C TRP A 480 -17.18 -27.13 30.67
N SER A 481 -16.82 -26.59 31.83
CA SER A 481 -17.11 -27.19 33.14
C SER A 481 -18.58 -27.11 33.53
N THR A 482 -19.37 -26.22 32.91
CA THR A 482 -20.80 -26.12 33.17
C THR A 482 -21.56 -27.30 32.56
N PHE A 483 -21.10 -27.78 31.40
CA PHE A 483 -21.69 -28.91 30.69
C PHE A 483 -20.56 -29.78 30.08
N PRO A 484 -19.88 -30.60 30.91
CA PRO A 484 -18.64 -31.25 30.55
C PRO A 484 -18.78 -32.33 29.47
N LEU A 485 -20.01 -32.74 29.15
CA LEU A 485 -20.32 -33.74 28.13
C LEU A 485 -21.02 -33.17 26.89
N ASN A 486 -21.24 -31.86 26.83
CA ASN A 486 -21.78 -31.23 25.62
C ASN A 486 -20.74 -31.30 24.49
N CYS A 487 -21.18 -31.70 23.30
CA CYS A 487 -20.34 -31.82 22.12
C CYS A 487 -20.71 -30.74 21.10
N TYR A 488 -19.77 -29.87 20.74
CA TYR A 488 -19.98 -28.77 19.80
C TYR A 488 -19.25 -29.00 18.48
N ALA A 489 -19.69 -28.31 17.44
CA ALA A 489 -18.98 -28.29 16.18
C ALA A 489 -17.60 -27.63 16.38
N VAL A 490 -16.64 -28.01 15.55
CA VAL A 490 -15.28 -27.48 15.64
C VAL A 490 -14.96 -26.64 14.40
N ARG A 491 -14.60 -25.38 14.67
CA ARG A 491 -13.99 -24.47 13.70
C ARG A 491 -12.51 -24.31 14.02
N CYS A 492 -11.69 -24.26 12.98
CA CYS A 492 -10.26 -24.14 13.12
C CYS A 492 -9.74 -22.85 12.49
N VAL A 493 -8.71 -22.29 13.09
CA VAL A 493 -7.93 -21.17 12.56
C VAL A 493 -6.50 -21.62 12.28
N ARG A 494 -5.83 -20.98 11.32
CA ARG A 494 -4.45 -21.32 10.96
C ARG A 494 -3.56 -21.07 12.18
N ASN A 495 -2.77 -22.08 12.52
CA ASN A 495 -1.69 -21.99 13.49
C ASN A 495 -0.49 -21.34 12.79
N ILE A 496 0.04 -20.25 13.35
CA ILE A 496 1.08 -19.40 12.72
C ILE A 496 2.34 -19.46 13.55
#